data_AF-A0A6A5BZS7-F1
#
_entry.id   AF-A0A6A5BZS7-F1
#
_cell.length_a   1.000
_cell.length_b   1.000
_cell.length_c   1.000
_cell.angle_alpha   90.00
_cell.angle_beta   90.00
_cell.angle_gamma   90.00
#
_symmetry.space_group_name_H-M   'P 1'
#
loop_
_entity.id
_entity.type
_entity.pdbx_description
1 polymer ?
#
loop_
_entity_poly.entity_id
_entity_poly.type
_entity_poly.pdbx_seq_one_letter_code
_entity_poly.pdbx_strand_id
1 'polypeptide(L)'
;MIFLRRFSKTKTESARNKENSSNNGKNNSFLRTKNNSFDHIATNKVSLQLLHSFHHEVNDDCCDHSSTPSTIREKIQQYYSIESLIELQDPEALDILRDYLRQRKNEEYLSFLEMRRDFRERQNNIMIRNRQSCSRDRSIDFDDEFDSFIVIDTNNVLSSSPSSSSSSLKPNDWLLFDEMNAIFNKFLNWDSEHCMNVPSQIREQIQKVMNDIHRLNNTRRPRLSITSSASNSSSKSFTSPASPSSVISRTFRASVGDFSDHESSMEWQSPLQYPYASVDMKDLRDRIQNCLNTLTTVVMLQFNNEIMPHFKKTEEFKTFIIAKLIELSSQEGGCGVNTRIEDILNQNELSEYVKTFSKMKLIRMEQIKDFTSNDLREKIGVKKVGHLKRIERLISEYNARPILK
;
A
#
# COMPACT_ATOMS: atom_id res chain seq x y z
N MET A 1 -25.02 -22.82 -29.24
CA MET A 1 -24.80 -24.29 -29.39
C MET A 1 -23.44 -24.64 -28.84
N ILE A 2 -23.40 -25.74 -28.10
CA ILE A 2 -22.29 -26.33 -27.37
C ILE A 2 -21.44 -27.22 -28.31
N PHE A 3 -20.26 -27.60 -27.80
CA PHE A 3 -19.42 -28.80 -28.08
C PHE A 3 -18.17 -28.56 -28.94
N LEU A 4 -16.97 -28.53 -28.34
CA LEU A 4 -16.11 -29.64 -27.86
C LEU A 4 -15.27 -30.27 -28.99
N ARG A 5 -13.94 -30.21 -28.84
CA ARG A 5 -13.00 -31.09 -29.55
C ARG A 5 -12.30 -32.01 -28.56
N ARG A 6 -12.73 -33.28 -28.57
CA ARG A 6 -11.90 -34.45 -28.27
C ARG A 6 -11.15 -34.82 -29.55
N PHE A 7 -9.90 -35.27 -29.42
CA PHE A 7 -9.35 -36.32 -30.28
C PHE A 7 -8.62 -37.36 -29.43
N SER A 8 -8.90 -38.62 -29.75
CA SER A 8 -8.37 -39.83 -29.11
C SER A 8 -7.38 -40.53 -30.03
N LYS A 9 -6.34 -41.10 -29.39
CA LYS A 9 -5.71 -42.44 -29.55
C LYS A 9 -5.45 -43.04 -30.95
N THR A 10 -4.28 -43.67 -31.06
CA THR A 10 -4.00 -45.09 -31.41
C THR A 10 -2.46 -45.29 -31.53
N LYS A 11 -1.76 -46.40 -31.26
CA LYS A 11 -2.04 -47.76 -30.72
C LYS A 11 -0.69 -48.53 -30.55
N THR A 12 -0.60 -49.46 -29.59
CA THR A 12 0.09 -50.82 -29.57
C THR A 12 1.63 -50.92 -29.74
N GLU A 13 2.41 -51.83 -29.11
CA GLU A 13 2.19 -53.08 -28.33
C GLU A 13 3.48 -53.59 -27.62
N SER A 14 3.31 -54.30 -26.47
CA SER A 14 4.02 -55.51 -25.93
C SER A 14 5.56 -55.64 -25.82
N ALA A 15 6.20 -56.32 -24.84
CA ALA A 15 5.77 -57.11 -23.67
C ALA A 15 6.97 -57.50 -22.74
N ARG A 16 6.66 -57.70 -21.45
CA ARG A 16 7.13 -58.71 -20.43
C ARG A 16 8.61 -58.93 -20.03
N ASN A 17 8.91 -58.74 -18.73
CA ASN A 17 9.19 -59.76 -17.69
C ASN A 17 9.63 -59.05 -16.37
N LYS A 18 8.89 -59.16 -15.26
CA LYS A 18 8.97 -60.13 -14.13
C LYS A 18 10.19 -60.00 -13.18
N GLU A 19 9.81 -59.83 -11.91
CA GLU A 19 10.47 -60.27 -10.65
C GLU A 19 11.48 -59.37 -9.90
N ASN A 20 11.04 -59.05 -8.66
CA ASN A 20 11.70 -59.15 -7.37
C ASN A 20 12.84 -58.20 -6.93
N SER A 21 12.60 -57.67 -5.73
CA SER A 21 13.53 -57.50 -4.60
C SER A 21 14.60 -56.41 -4.63
N SER A 22 14.41 -55.49 -3.69
CA SER A 22 15.36 -55.08 -2.65
C SER A 22 16.62 -54.27 -3.00
N ASN A 23 16.95 -53.40 -2.05
CA ASN A 23 18.25 -52.81 -1.73
C ASN A 23 18.74 -51.55 -2.46
N ASN A 24 18.92 -50.52 -1.61
CA ASN A 24 20.10 -49.67 -1.45
C ASN A 24 20.78 -49.05 -2.68
N GLY A 25 20.93 -47.73 -2.58
CA GLY A 25 22.26 -47.14 -2.66
C GLY A 25 22.57 -46.31 -3.90
N LYS A 26 22.71 -45.01 -3.64
CA LYS A 26 23.81 -44.13 -4.08
C LYS A 26 24.19 -44.09 -5.58
N ASN A 27 24.07 -42.86 -6.08
CA ASN A 27 25.02 -42.12 -6.91
C ASN A 27 24.70 -41.92 -8.41
N ASN A 28 24.77 -40.63 -8.74
CA ASN A 28 25.39 -40.02 -9.92
C ASN A 28 24.58 -39.83 -11.21
N SER A 29 24.28 -38.55 -11.45
CA SER A 29 24.92 -37.71 -12.48
C SER A 29 24.10 -37.32 -13.70
N PHE A 30 24.50 -36.15 -14.22
CA PHE A 30 24.24 -35.60 -15.55
C PHE A 30 22.86 -34.96 -15.79
N LEU A 31 22.83 -33.63 -15.75
CA LEU A 31 22.47 -32.86 -16.94
C LEU A 31 23.35 -31.60 -17.03
N ARG A 32 24.05 -31.55 -18.17
CA ARG A 32 24.92 -30.53 -18.72
C ARG A 32 24.09 -29.71 -19.71
N THR A 33 24.30 -28.39 -19.75
CA THR A 33 24.03 -27.37 -20.80
C THR A 33 23.42 -26.10 -20.17
N LYS A 34 23.79 -24.86 -20.50
CA LYS A 34 24.65 -24.28 -21.55
C LYS A 34 25.22 -22.96 -21.02
N ASN A 35 26.49 -22.71 -21.33
CA ASN A 35 27.16 -21.43 -21.20
C ASN A 35 26.57 -20.43 -22.20
N ASN A 36 26.15 -19.26 -21.74
CA ASN A 36 26.16 -18.05 -22.55
C ASN A 36 27.22 -17.11 -21.96
N SER A 37 28.28 -16.94 -22.74
CA SER A 37 29.27 -15.88 -22.59
C SER A 37 28.58 -14.54 -22.86
N PHE A 38 28.69 -13.63 -21.90
CA PHE A 38 28.56 -12.20 -22.11
C PHE A 38 29.75 -11.57 -21.39
N ASP A 39 30.80 -11.33 -22.16
CA ASP A 39 31.92 -10.49 -21.73
C ASP A 39 31.56 -9.01 -21.91
N HIS A 40 32.08 -8.23 -20.95
CA HIS A 40 32.28 -6.79 -20.95
C HIS A 40 31.07 -5.85 -20.76
N ILE A 41 30.69 -5.69 -19.49
CA ILE A 41 30.47 -4.35 -18.93
C ILE A 41 31.41 -4.19 -17.72
N ALA A 42 32.49 -3.44 -17.92
CA ALA A 42 33.32 -2.95 -16.84
C ALA A 42 32.62 -1.75 -16.17
N THR A 43 31.57 -2.00 -15.38
CA THR A 43 30.92 -0.97 -14.56
C THR A 43 31.26 -1.16 -13.08
N ASN A 44 31.98 -0.19 -12.54
CA ASN A 44 32.02 0.24 -11.14
C ASN A 44 32.01 -0.86 -10.06
N LYS A 45 33.16 -1.52 -9.88
CA LYS A 45 33.46 -2.29 -8.66
C LYS A 45 33.32 -1.46 -7.36
N VAL A 46 33.47 -0.14 -7.44
CA VAL A 46 33.40 0.76 -6.28
C VAL A 46 31.96 0.90 -5.74
N SER A 47 30.95 0.93 -6.60
CA SER A 47 29.53 1.05 -6.17
C SER A 47 29.01 -0.25 -5.54
N LEU A 48 29.48 -1.42 -6.00
CA LEU A 48 29.11 -2.70 -5.40
C LEU A 48 29.82 -2.99 -4.07
N GLN A 49 31.03 -2.46 -3.86
CA GLN A 49 31.68 -2.52 -2.54
C GLN A 49 30.94 -1.68 -1.50
N LEU A 50 30.42 -0.51 -1.87
CA LEU A 50 29.58 0.31 -0.99
C LEU A 50 28.30 -0.45 -0.58
N LEU A 51 27.63 -1.10 -1.54
CA LEU A 51 26.46 -1.96 -1.31
C LEU A 51 26.77 -3.19 -0.43
N HIS A 52 27.96 -3.78 -0.56
CA HIS A 52 28.38 -4.90 0.30
C HIS A 52 28.69 -4.45 1.74
N SER A 53 29.23 -3.25 1.95
CA SER A 53 29.40 -2.67 3.29
C SER A 53 28.06 -2.39 3.97
N PHE A 54 27.00 -2.04 3.23
CA PHE A 54 25.66 -1.84 3.80
C PHE A 54 25.02 -3.10 4.40
N HIS A 55 25.40 -4.30 3.94
CA HIS A 55 24.80 -5.55 4.41
C HIS A 55 25.50 -6.19 5.62
N HIS A 56 26.71 -5.73 6.00
CA HIS A 56 27.54 -6.43 7.00
C HIS A 56 27.72 -5.72 8.35
N GLU A 57 27.22 -4.48 8.51
CA GLU A 57 27.36 -3.69 9.76
C GLU A 57 26.01 -3.46 10.46
N VAL A 58 25.54 -4.47 11.22
CA VAL A 58 24.39 -4.33 12.13
C VAL A 58 24.78 -4.42 13.61
N ASN A 59 26.03 -4.75 13.98
CA ASN A 59 26.35 -5.11 15.37
C ASN A 59 27.72 -4.64 15.90
N ASP A 60 28.09 -3.37 15.73
CA ASP A 60 29.23 -2.84 16.52
C ASP A 60 28.91 -1.46 17.12
N ASP A 61 28.71 -1.47 18.43
CA ASP A 61 28.66 -0.32 19.33
C ASP A 61 30.07 0.27 19.48
N CYS A 62 30.32 1.48 18.98
CA CYS A 62 31.18 2.47 19.66
C CYS A 62 31.25 3.82 18.90
N CYS A 63 30.84 4.87 19.62
CA CYS A 63 31.41 6.23 19.64
C CYS A 63 31.49 7.03 18.32
N ASP A 64 30.55 7.96 18.11
CA ASP A 64 30.72 9.42 18.35
C ASP A 64 29.67 10.19 17.52
N HIS A 65 28.70 10.80 18.22
CA HIS A 65 27.48 11.38 17.64
C HIS A 65 27.70 12.82 17.16
N SER A 66 28.31 13.03 16.00
CA SER A 66 28.17 14.30 15.28
C SER A 66 28.34 14.15 13.77
N SER A 67 27.41 13.45 13.13
CA SER A 67 27.01 13.80 11.77
C SER A 67 25.66 13.17 11.49
N THR A 68 24.97 13.72 10.52
CA THR A 68 23.66 13.30 10.02
C THR A 68 23.75 12.37 8.78
N PRO A 69 24.47 11.22 8.78
CA PRO A 69 24.28 10.18 7.78
C PRO A 69 23.09 9.25 8.10
N SER A 70 22.39 9.48 9.23
CA SER A 70 21.23 8.65 9.59
C SER A 70 20.09 8.80 8.58
N THR A 71 19.90 9.99 7.99
CA THR A 71 18.72 10.30 7.17
C THR A 71 18.73 9.65 5.79
N ILE A 72 19.85 9.67 5.05
CA ILE A 72 19.95 8.95 3.75
C ILE A 72 19.85 7.45 3.98
N ARG A 73 20.59 6.92 4.96
CA ARG A 73 20.60 5.48 5.23
C ARG A 73 19.20 4.99 5.61
N GLU A 74 18.50 5.71 6.49
CA GLU A 74 17.11 5.42 6.87
C GLU A 74 16.17 5.46 5.65
N LYS A 75 16.27 6.50 4.80
CA LYS A 75 15.47 6.58 3.57
C LYS A 75 15.75 5.44 2.61
N ILE A 76 17.02 5.07 2.39
CA ILE A 76 17.38 3.94 1.54
C ILE A 76 16.88 2.62 2.13
N GLN A 77 16.98 2.45 3.46
CA GLN A 77 16.52 1.25 4.15
C GLN A 77 15.01 1.04 3.99
N GLN A 78 14.22 2.10 3.86
CA GLN A 78 12.77 1.99 3.61
C GLN A 78 12.46 1.24 2.30
N TYR A 79 13.27 1.38 1.25
CA TYR A 79 13.07 0.63 -0.01
C TYR A 79 13.35 -0.89 0.14
N TYR A 80 13.98 -1.32 1.23
CA TYR A 80 14.21 -2.74 1.52
C TYR A 80 13.04 -3.42 2.25
N SER A 81 12.02 -2.68 2.67
CA SER A 81 10.81 -3.24 3.31
C SER A 81 9.61 -3.00 2.41
N ILE A 82 8.82 -4.05 2.16
CA ILE A 82 7.59 -3.93 1.37
C ILE A 82 6.56 -3.02 2.05
N GLU A 83 6.47 -3.06 3.38
CA GLU A 83 5.62 -2.15 4.17
C GLU A 83 5.97 -0.70 3.89
N SER A 84 7.25 -0.36 4.04
CA SER A 84 7.74 1.00 3.82
C SER A 84 7.61 1.43 2.36
N LEU A 85 7.82 0.54 1.40
CA LEU A 85 7.66 0.82 -0.02
C LEU A 85 6.21 1.22 -0.37
N ILE A 86 5.23 0.49 0.18
CA ILE A 86 3.80 0.77 -0.04
C ILE A 86 3.36 2.08 0.61
N GLU A 87 3.91 2.40 1.78
CA GLU A 87 3.63 3.65 2.50
C GLU A 87 4.33 4.86 1.86
N LEU A 88 5.54 4.68 1.30
CA LEU A 88 6.28 5.73 0.58
C LEU A 88 5.57 6.18 -0.70
N GLN A 89 4.87 5.27 -1.38
CA GLN A 89 4.24 5.50 -2.68
C GLN A 89 5.19 6.03 -3.76
N ASP A 90 6.48 5.68 -3.72
CA ASP A 90 7.41 6.06 -4.80
C ASP A 90 7.01 5.31 -6.09
N PRO A 91 6.54 6.02 -7.13
CA PRO A 91 6.02 5.39 -8.34
C PRO A 91 7.12 4.60 -9.08
N GLU A 92 8.36 5.11 -9.08
CA GLU A 92 9.48 4.46 -9.77
C GLU A 92 9.82 3.11 -9.10
N ALA A 93 9.88 3.11 -7.77
CA ALA A 93 10.17 1.91 -7.00
C ALA A 93 9.06 0.85 -7.13
N LEU A 94 7.80 1.29 -7.07
CA LEU A 94 6.63 0.42 -7.22
C LEU A 94 6.50 -0.15 -8.63
N ASP A 95 6.82 0.62 -9.68
CA ASP A 95 6.77 0.14 -11.06
C ASP A 95 7.83 -0.94 -11.32
N ILE A 96 9.04 -0.77 -10.79
CA ILE A 96 10.09 -1.82 -10.85
C ILE A 96 9.62 -3.09 -10.14
N LEU A 97 8.97 -2.97 -8.97
CA LEU A 97 8.41 -4.11 -8.26
C LEU A 97 7.24 -4.75 -9.03
N ARG A 98 6.32 -3.97 -9.62
CA ARG A 98 5.21 -4.47 -10.43
C ARG A 98 5.71 -5.24 -11.64
N ASP A 99 6.69 -4.71 -12.36
CA ASP A 99 7.26 -5.39 -13.52
C ASP A 99 7.93 -6.71 -13.12
N TYR A 100 8.68 -6.72 -12.01
CA TYR A 100 9.24 -7.96 -11.46
C TYR A 100 8.15 -8.98 -11.10
N LEU A 101 7.08 -8.56 -10.43
CA LEU A 101 5.97 -9.44 -10.05
C LEU A 101 5.17 -9.94 -11.25
N ARG A 102 4.98 -9.11 -12.27
CA ARG A 102 4.30 -9.48 -13.51
C ARG A 102 5.05 -10.57 -14.26
N GLN A 103 6.38 -10.48 -14.35
CA GLN A 103 7.21 -11.53 -14.94
C GLN A 103 7.06 -12.86 -14.19
N ARG A 104 6.86 -12.81 -12.86
CA ARG A 104 6.65 -13.99 -12.01
C ARG A 104 5.19 -14.41 -11.86
N LYS A 105 4.25 -13.68 -12.47
CA LYS A 105 2.80 -13.88 -12.38
C LYS A 105 2.27 -13.86 -10.93
N ASN A 106 2.76 -12.89 -10.15
CA ASN A 106 2.44 -12.69 -8.74
C ASN A 106 2.03 -11.23 -8.44
N GLU A 107 1.57 -10.48 -9.43
CA GLU A 107 1.22 -9.04 -9.33
C GLU A 107 0.00 -8.80 -8.41
N GLU A 108 -0.84 -9.81 -8.25
CA GLU A 108 -2.04 -9.77 -7.43
C GLU A 108 -1.76 -9.54 -5.94
N TYR A 109 -0.62 -10.03 -5.42
CA TYR A 109 -0.23 -9.80 -4.03
C TYR A 109 0.05 -8.32 -3.74
N LEU A 110 0.73 -7.62 -4.65
CA LEU A 110 0.97 -6.18 -4.51
C LEU A 110 -0.33 -5.39 -4.66
N SER A 111 -1.13 -5.73 -5.67
CA SER A 111 -2.45 -5.12 -5.91
C SER A 111 -3.37 -5.22 -4.68
N PHE A 112 -3.31 -6.33 -3.95
CA PHE A 112 -4.05 -6.52 -2.70
C PHE A 112 -3.56 -5.58 -1.59
N LEU A 113 -2.24 -5.46 -1.41
CA LEU A 113 -1.68 -4.59 -0.37
C LEU A 113 -1.96 -3.11 -0.64
N GLU A 114 -1.89 -2.68 -1.90
CA GLU A 114 -2.26 -1.32 -2.33
C GLU A 114 -3.74 -1.04 -2.05
N MET A 115 -4.63 -1.98 -2.39
CA MET A 115 -6.05 -1.85 -2.08
C MET A 115 -6.30 -1.70 -0.57
N ARG A 116 -5.62 -2.51 0.25
CA ARG A 116 -5.72 -2.42 1.73
C ARG A 116 -5.25 -1.07 2.25
N ARG A 117 -4.17 -0.51 1.70
CA ARG A 117 -3.68 0.83 2.05
C ARG A 117 -4.73 1.89 1.72
N ASP A 118 -5.32 1.85 0.53
CA ASP A 118 -6.33 2.82 0.09
C ASP A 118 -7.61 2.78 0.93
N PHE A 119 -8.02 1.60 1.41
CA PHE A 119 -9.13 1.50 2.36
C PHE A 119 -8.77 2.09 3.73
N ARG A 120 -7.56 1.84 4.23
CA ARG A 120 -7.06 2.43 5.50
C ARG A 120 -7.01 3.96 5.42
N GLU A 121 -6.52 4.51 4.32
CA GLU A 121 -6.47 5.96 4.09
C GLU A 121 -7.88 6.56 4.06
N ARG A 122 -8.82 5.93 3.36
CA ARG A 122 -10.23 6.34 3.37
C ARG A 122 -10.85 6.29 4.77
N GLN A 123 -10.57 5.25 5.56
CA GLN A 123 -11.03 5.16 6.95
C GLN A 123 -10.47 6.30 7.81
N ASN A 124 -9.17 6.60 7.69
CA ASN A 124 -8.52 7.70 8.40
C ASN A 124 -9.13 9.06 8.02
N ASN A 125 -9.37 9.29 6.73
CA ASN A 125 -9.97 10.53 6.22
C ASN A 125 -11.39 10.76 6.75
N ILE A 126 -12.21 9.69 6.83
CA ILE A 126 -13.55 9.77 7.44
C ILE A 126 -13.45 10.12 8.93
N MET A 127 -12.51 9.50 9.66
CA MET A 127 -12.32 9.79 11.07
C MET A 127 -11.90 11.26 11.31
N ILE A 128 -10.99 11.80 10.50
CA ILE A 128 -10.56 13.20 10.57
C ILE A 128 -11.74 14.14 10.29
N ARG A 129 -12.52 13.87 9.24
CA ARG A 129 -13.71 14.67 8.88
C ARG A 129 -14.76 14.67 9.99
N ASN A 130 -15.00 13.53 10.64
CA ASN A 130 -15.95 13.43 11.74
C ASN A 130 -15.48 14.23 12.97
N ARG A 131 -14.18 14.28 13.24
CA ARG A 131 -13.62 15.11 14.32
C ARG A 131 -13.79 16.62 14.05
N GLN A 132 -13.56 17.04 12.81
CA GLN A 132 -13.70 18.45 12.39
C GLN A 132 -15.17 18.93 12.39
N SER A 133 -16.13 18.02 12.19
CA SER A 133 -17.55 18.37 12.18
C SER A 133 -18.10 18.69 13.57
N CYS A 134 -17.55 18.06 14.62
CA CYS A 134 -17.99 18.31 16.01
C CYS A 134 -17.43 19.62 16.61
N SER A 135 -16.35 20.20 16.05
CA SER A 135 -15.74 21.41 16.61
C SER A 135 -16.41 22.71 16.16
N ARG A 136 -17.32 22.66 15.18
CA ARG A 136 -17.92 23.86 14.56
C ARG A 136 -19.20 24.37 15.24
N ASP A 137 -19.72 23.63 16.21
CA ASP A 137 -20.98 23.94 16.91
C ASP A 137 -20.76 24.53 18.33
N ARG A 138 -19.52 24.96 18.64
CA ARG A 138 -19.16 25.61 19.91
C ARG A 138 -18.55 27.00 19.75
N SER A 139 -18.74 27.66 18.61
CA SER A 139 -18.64 29.13 18.58
C SER A 139 -19.92 29.71 19.17
N ILE A 140 -20.10 29.53 20.49
CA ILE A 140 -20.93 30.44 21.26
C ILE A 140 -20.03 31.66 21.44
N ASP A 141 -20.43 32.77 20.83
CA ASP A 141 -19.85 34.10 21.03
C ASP A 141 -19.93 34.44 22.52
N PHE A 142 -18.92 34.05 23.28
CA PHE A 142 -18.60 34.65 24.57
C PHE A 142 -17.50 35.67 24.29
N ASP A 143 -17.94 36.85 23.87
CA ASP A 143 -17.19 38.09 24.06
C ASP A 143 -17.13 38.35 25.57
N ASP A 144 -16.27 37.62 26.29
CA ASP A 144 -15.86 38.03 27.63
C ASP A 144 -14.41 37.66 27.87
N GLU A 145 -13.62 38.72 27.84
CA GLU A 145 -12.24 38.89 28.27
C GLU A 145 -12.02 38.28 29.66
N PHE A 146 -11.61 37.01 29.72
CA PHE A 146 -11.02 36.43 30.92
C PHE A 146 -9.76 35.65 30.56
N ASP A 147 -8.61 36.25 30.89
CA ASP A 147 -7.32 35.59 31.04
C ASP A 147 -7.44 34.44 32.05
N SER A 148 -7.76 33.25 31.57
CA SER A 148 -7.74 32.02 32.37
C SER A 148 -6.76 31.02 31.77
N PHE A 149 -5.62 30.94 32.44
CA PHE A 149 -4.57 29.96 32.28
C PHE A 149 -5.14 28.55 32.49
N ILE A 150 -5.51 27.83 31.41
CA ILE A 150 -5.85 26.41 31.50
C ILE A 150 -4.56 25.59 31.46
N VAL A 151 -4.09 25.24 32.65
CA VAL A 151 -3.20 24.11 32.88
C VAL A 151 -4.00 22.84 32.59
N ILE A 152 -3.64 22.12 31.53
CA ILE A 152 -4.25 20.83 31.19
C ILE A 152 -3.63 19.78 32.12
N ASP A 153 -4.27 19.54 33.26
CA ASP A 153 -4.00 18.35 34.08
C ASP A 153 -4.63 17.11 33.42
N THR A 154 -3.78 16.19 32.98
CA THR A 154 -4.13 14.98 32.22
C THR A 154 -4.73 13.84 33.05
N ASN A 155 -5.24 14.09 34.26
CA ASN A 155 -5.75 13.06 35.15
C ASN A 155 -7.22 13.28 35.49
N ASN A 156 -8.12 12.94 34.56
CA ASN A 156 -9.54 12.85 34.89
C ASN A 156 -10.12 11.50 34.46
N VAL A 157 -10.06 10.55 35.40
CA VAL A 157 -10.78 9.28 35.39
C VAL A 157 -12.22 9.59 35.81
N LEU A 158 -13.09 9.94 34.85
CA LEU A 158 -14.53 10.06 35.08
C LEU A 158 -15.25 8.80 34.58
N SER A 159 -15.86 8.13 35.54
CA SER A 159 -16.77 7.01 35.47
C SER A 159 -18.01 7.35 34.65
N SER A 160 -17.98 7.12 33.34
CA SER A 160 -19.16 7.23 32.48
C SER A 160 -20.01 5.96 32.59
N SER A 161 -21.23 6.11 33.09
CA SER A 161 -22.27 5.07 33.16
C SER A 161 -22.54 4.44 31.79
N PRO A 162 -22.84 3.13 31.70
CA PRO A 162 -23.14 2.46 30.44
C PRO A 162 -24.55 2.87 30.00
N SER A 163 -24.66 3.97 29.27
CA SER A 163 -25.88 4.28 28.52
C SER A 163 -26.03 3.24 27.41
N SER A 164 -27.18 2.56 27.44
CA SER A 164 -27.65 1.58 26.46
C SER A 164 -27.72 2.22 25.08
N SER A 165 -26.56 2.22 24.42
CA SER A 165 -26.35 2.77 23.09
C SER A 165 -27.08 1.86 22.11
N SER A 166 -28.15 2.39 21.53
CA SER A 166 -28.83 1.78 20.41
C SER A 166 -27.81 1.39 19.34
N SER A 167 -27.88 0.14 18.90
CA SER A 167 -26.99 -0.55 17.95
C SER A 167 -27.12 0.00 16.52
N SER A 168 -27.10 1.32 16.38
CA SER A 168 -26.98 1.98 15.09
C SER A 168 -25.59 1.71 14.53
N LEU A 169 -25.52 1.24 13.29
CA LEU A 169 -24.25 1.02 12.61
C LEU A 169 -23.52 2.34 12.46
N LYS A 170 -22.23 2.33 12.81
CA LYS A 170 -21.38 3.48 12.55
C LYS A 170 -21.09 3.51 11.05
N PRO A 171 -20.97 4.70 10.43
CA PRO A 171 -20.60 4.82 9.02
C PRO A 171 -19.34 4.02 8.64
N ASN A 172 -18.41 3.84 9.57
CA ASN A 172 -17.18 3.07 9.38
C ASN A 172 -17.40 1.56 9.18
N ASP A 173 -18.51 1.01 9.69
CA ASP A 173 -18.77 -0.43 9.60
C ASP A 173 -19.09 -0.85 8.15
N TRP A 174 -19.76 0.04 7.40
CA TRP A 174 -20.05 -0.19 5.97
C TRP A 174 -18.79 -0.20 5.11
N LEU A 175 -17.84 0.70 5.39
CA LEU A 175 -16.59 0.75 4.63
C LEU A 175 -15.77 -0.54 4.80
N LEU A 176 -15.82 -1.16 5.98
CA LEU A 176 -15.19 -2.45 6.23
C LEU A 176 -15.87 -3.59 5.45
N PHE A 177 -17.20 -3.54 5.29
CA PHE A 177 -17.93 -4.54 4.51
C PHE A 177 -17.65 -4.38 3.01
N ASP A 178 -17.59 -3.13 2.53
CA ASP A 178 -17.20 -2.81 1.15
C ASP A 178 -15.77 -3.27 0.87
N GLU A 179 -14.86 -3.05 1.80
CA GLU A 179 -13.48 -3.55 1.74
C GLU A 179 -13.42 -5.07 1.61
N MET A 180 -14.08 -5.78 2.53
CA MET A 180 -14.12 -7.23 2.54
C MET A 180 -14.72 -7.79 1.24
N ASN A 181 -15.83 -7.21 0.76
CA ASN A 181 -16.47 -7.63 -0.47
C ASN A 181 -15.61 -7.34 -1.71
N ALA A 182 -14.94 -6.18 -1.77
CA ALA A 182 -14.02 -5.85 -2.86
C ALA A 182 -12.84 -6.82 -2.91
N ILE A 183 -12.23 -7.10 -1.76
CA ILE A 183 -11.11 -8.05 -1.64
C ILE A 183 -11.56 -9.46 -2.01
N PHE A 184 -12.71 -9.91 -1.51
CA PHE A 184 -13.23 -11.23 -1.81
C PHE A 184 -13.44 -11.41 -3.31
N ASN A 185 -14.17 -10.50 -3.95
CA ASN A 185 -14.50 -10.60 -5.38
C ASN A 185 -13.26 -10.49 -6.28
N LYS A 186 -12.30 -9.62 -5.93
CA LYS A 186 -11.12 -9.39 -6.76
C LYS A 186 -10.02 -10.44 -6.54
N PHE A 187 -9.79 -10.89 -5.31
CA PHE A 187 -8.58 -11.65 -4.98
C PHE A 187 -8.83 -13.06 -4.45
N LEU A 188 -10.04 -13.39 -4.00
CA LEU A 188 -10.33 -14.68 -3.36
C LEU A 188 -11.39 -15.50 -4.11
N ASN A 189 -12.16 -14.88 -5.01
CA ASN A 189 -13.06 -15.61 -5.89
C ASN A 189 -12.24 -16.44 -6.90
N TRP A 190 -12.54 -17.73 -7.01
CA TRP A 190 -11.89 -18.65 -7.96
C TRP A 190 -12.06 -18.23 -9.41
N ASP A 191 -13.15 -17.52 -9.72
CA ASP A 191 -13.44 -17.02 -11.07
C ASP A 191 -12.77 -15.67 -11.37
N SER A 192 -12.07 -15.07 -10.38
CA SER A 192 -11.38 -13.80 -10.60
C SER A 192 -10.08 -13.99 -11.38
N GLU A 193 -9.84 -13.09 -12.34
CA GLU A 193 -8.57 -12.99 -13.08
C GLU A 193 -7.37 -12.70 -12.16
N HIS A 194 -7.61 -12.07 -11.01
CA HIS A 194 -6.59 -11.72 -10.02
C HIS A 194 -6.65 -12.58 -8.75
N CYS A 195 -7.13 -13.82 -8.86
CA CYS A 195 -7.22 -14.74 -7.73
C CYS A 195 -5.83 -15.08 -7.16
N MET A 196 -5.58 -14.73 -5.90
CA MET A 196 -4.28 -14.93 -5.23
C MET A 196 -4.12 -16.34 -4.68
N ASN A 197 -2.94 -16.96 -4.78
CA ASN A 197 -2.72 -18.24 -4.12
C ASN A 197 -2.63 -18.06 -2.59
N VAL A 198 -3.64 -18.55 -1.85
CA VAL A 198 -3.80 -18.39 -0.39
C VAL A 198 -4.25 -19.73 0.21
N PRO A 199 -3.78 -20.12 1.41
CA PRO A 199 -4.22 -21.35 2.08
C PRO A 199 -5.73 -21.51 2.15
N SER A 200 -6.22 -22.73 1.88
CA SER A 200 -7.66 -23.05 1.85
C SER A 200 -8.38 -22.69 3.15
N GLN A 201 -7.75 -22.93 4.30
CA GLN A 201 -8.30 -22.60 5.62
C GLN A 201 -8.68 -21.11 5.74
N ILE A 202 -7.85 -20.20 5.20
CA ILE A 202 -8.11 -18.76 5.26
C ILE A 202 -9.26 -18.41 4.31
N ARG A 203 -9.29 -19.01 3.11
CA ARG A 203 -10.39 -18.82 2.15
C ARG A 203 -11.72 -19.28 2.73
N GLU A 204 -11.77 -20.42 3.40
CA GLU A 204 -12.97 -20.95 4.04
C GLU A 204 -13.48 -20.04 5.16
N GLN A 205 -12.57 -19.51 6.00
CA GLN A 205 -12.93 -18.54 7.04
C GLN A 205 -13.53 -17.26 6.44
N ILE A 206 -12.89 -16.72 5.41
CA ILE A 206 -13.37 -15.54 4.69
C ILE A 206 -14.73 -15.82 4.03
N GLN A 207 -14.89 -16.96 3.38
CA GLN A 207 -16.15 -17.37 2.76
C GLN A 207 -17.29 -17.45 3.78
N LYS A 208 -17.02 -17.99 4.98
CA LYS A 208 -18.02 -18.04 6.06
C LYS A 208 -18.46 -16.64 6.47
N VAL A 209 -17.52 -15.72 6.65
CA VAL A 209 -17.82 -14.32 6.97
C VAL A 209 -18.60 -13.63 5.85
N MET A 210 -18.24 -13.87 4.59
CA MET A 210 -18.99 -13.35 3.43
C MET A 210 -20.43 -13.85 3.40
N ASN A 211 -20.67 -15.13 3.70
CA ASN A 211 -22.02 -15.67 3.78
C ASN A 211 -22.86 -14.97 4.87
N ASP A 212 -22.25 -14.63 6.00
CA ASP A 212 -22.91 -13.89 7.07
C ASP A 212 -23.23 -12.43 6.66
N ILE A 213 -22.32 -11.76 5.93
CA ILE A 213 -22.56 -10.43 5.34
C ILE A 213 -23.75 -10.49 4.36
N HIS A 214 -23.80 -11.48 3.48
CA HIS A 214 -24.92 -11.65 2.53
C HIS A 214 -26.25 -11.91 3.24
N ARG A 215 -26.25 -12.71 4.30
CA ARG A 215 -27.44 -12.94 5.13
C ARG A 215 -27.95 -11.63 5.75
N LEU A 216 -27.05 -10.84 6.33
CA LEU A 216 -27.39 -9.54 6.91
C LEU A 216 -28.01 -8.58 5.87
N ASN A 217 -27.41 -8.50 4.69
CA ASN A 217 -27.90 -7.64 3.61
C ASN A 217 -29.28 -8.06 3.09
N ASN A 218 -29.57 -9.36 3.05
CA ASN A 218 -30.88 -9.87 2.63
C ASN A 218 -31.97 -9.59 3.68
N THR A 219 -31.66 -9.68 4.98
CA THR A 219 -32.61 -9.34 6.05
C THR A 219 -32.95 -7.85 6.07
N ARG A 220 -32.00 -6.99 5.66
CA ARG A 220 -32.16 -5.53 5.73
C ARG A 220 -32.88 -4.90 4.56
N ARG A 221 -32.99 -5.57 3.40
CA ARG A 221 -33.88 -5.06 2.34
C ARG A 221 -35.30 -5.20 2.87
N PRO A 222 -35.96 -4.10 3.30
CA PRO A 222 -37.36 -4.20 3.68
C PRO A 222 -38.04 -4.70 2.41
N ARG A 223 -38.82 -5.78 2.52
CA ARG A 223 -39.81 -6.07 1.51
C ARG A 223 -40.71 -4.84 1.51
N LEU A 224 -40.41 -3.87 0.64
CA LEU A 224 -41.41 -2.96 0.12
C LEU A 224 -42.32 -3.87 -0.70
N SER A 225 -43.12 -4.68 0.02
CA SER A 225 -44.33 -5.24 -0.52
C SER A 225 -45.13 -4.01 -0.91
N ILE A 226 -44.99 -3.65 -2.18
CA ILE A 226 -45.95 -2.86 -2.91
C ILE A 226 -47.25 -3.60 -2.63
N THR A 227 -48.01 -3.12 -1.65
CA THR A 227 -49.41 -3.42 -1.56
C THR A 227 -49.98 -2.79 -2.81
N SER A 228 -50.02 -3.58 -3.88
CA SER A 228 -50.80 -3.29 -5.06
C SER A 228 -52.26 -3.32 -4.61
N SER A 229 -52.69 -2.21 -4.00
CA SER A 229 -54.07 -1.83 -3.89
C SER A 229 -54.57 -1.69 -5.33
N ALA A 230 -55.21 -2.75 -5.80
CA ALA A 230 -55.97 -2.79 -7.03
C ALA A 230 -57.01 -1.66 -6.98
N SER A 231 -56.63 -0.49 -7.49
CA SER A 231 -57.58 0.55 -7.87
C SER A 231 -58.01 0.22 -9.30
N ASN A 232 -59.10 -0.53 -9.38
CA ASN A 232 -59.90 -0.62 -10.60
C ASN A 232 -60.33 0.80 -10.99
N SER A 233 -59.58 1.43 -11.89
CA SER A 233 -60.02 2.65 -12.58
C SER A 233 -60.11 2.37 -14.08
N SER A 234 -61.34 2.00 -14.42
CA SER A 234 -62.06 2.24 -15.66
C SER A 234 -61.33 3.07 -16.74
N SER A 235 -61.04 2.38 -17.82
CA SER A 235 -60.77 2.85 -19.18
C SER A 235 -61.47 4.16 -19.60
N LYS A 236 -60.70 5.12 -20.12
CA LYS A 236 -61.12 6.00 -21.22
C LYS A 236 -60.04 6.09 -22.29
N SER A 237 -60.38 5.54 -23.45
CA SER A 237 -59.69 5.61 -24.74
C SER A 237 -59.62 7.04 -25.27
N PHE A 238 -58.44 7.47 -25.71
CA PHE A 238 -58.33 8.46 -26.79
C PHE A 238 -57.47 7.90 -27.90
N THR A 239 -58.12 7.74 -29.05
CA THR A 239 -57.58 7.40 -30.36
C THR A 239 -57.02 8.65 -31.04
N SER A 240 -55.99 8.45 -31.87
CA SER A 240 -55.73 9.05 -33.20
C SER A 240 -54.22 9.33 -33.43
N PRO A 241 -53.74 9.54 -34.67
CA PRO A 241 -53.50 8.49 -35.65
C PRO A 241 -52.12 8.58 -36.35
N ALA A 242 -51.76 7.52 -37.10
CA ALA A 242 -51.04 7.47 -38.40
C ALA A 242 -49.83 8.41 -38.64
N SER A 243 -48.66 8.04 -39.18
CA SER A 243 -48.12 6.94 -40.01
C SER A 243 -46.72 7.43 -40.52
N PRO A 244 -45.97 6.79 -41.45
CA PRO A 244 -45.57 5.38 -41.61
C PRO A 244 -44.06 5.17 -41.96
N SER A 245 -43.70 3.89 -42.17
CA SER A 245 -42.58 3.36 -43.01
C SER A 245 -41.20 3.21 -42.34
N SER A 246 -40.44 2.10 -42.43
CA SER A 246 -40.49 0.87 -43.24
C SER A 246 -39.58 -0.21 -42.60
N VAL A 247 -40.01 -1.49 -42.50
CA VAL A 247 -39.56 -2.69 -43.29
C VAL A 247 -38.06 -3.01 -43.10
N ILE A 248 -37.61 -4.13 -42.53
CA ILE A 248 -37.61 -5.51 -43.08
C ILE A 248 -37.61 -6.56 -41.95
N SER A 249 -38.43 -7.59 -42.15
CA SER A 249 -38.65 -8.78 -41.34
C SER A 249 -37.53 -9.83 -41.46
N ARG A 250 -37.31 -10.61 -40.39
CA ARG A 250 -37.03 -12.06 -40.53
C ARG A 250 -37.59 -12.85 -39.35
N THR A 251 -38.60 -13.62 -39.70
CA THR A 251 -39.37 -14.58 -38.91
C THR A 251 -38.57 -15.87 -38.76
N PHE A 252 -38.48 -16.41 -37.53
CA PHE A 252 -38.33 -17.83 -37.30
C PHE A 252 -39.44 -18.29 -36.35
N ARG A 253 -40.27 -19.19 -36.87
CA ARG A 253 -41.48 -19.76 -36.28
C ARG A 253 -41.22 -21.25 -36.08
N ALA A 254 -41.26 -21.72 -34.85
CA ALA A 254 -41.43 -23.11 -34.41
C ALA A 254 -41.50 -23.03 -32.87
N SER A 255 -42.32 -23.74 -32.12
CA SER A 255 -43.38 -24.71 -32.37
C SER A 255 -44.19 -24.68 -31.08
N VAL A 256 -45.51 -24.55 -31.17
CA VAL A 256 -46.40 -24.52 -30.01
C VAL A 256 -46.56 -25.95 -29.52
N GLY A 257 -45.94 -26.25 -28.38
CA GLY A 257 -46.19 -27.47 -27.61
C GLY A 257 -47.24 -27.17 -26.57
N ASP A 258 -48.44 -27.66 -26.84
CA ASP A 258 -49.60 -27.75 -25.96
C ASP A 258 -49.23 -28.53 -24.69
N PHE A 259 -49.20 -27.86 -23.54
CA PHE A 259 -48.97 -28.50 -22.23
C PHE A 259 -50.10 -28.12 -21.30
N SER A 260 -50.93 -29.13 -21.04
CA SER A 260 -52.13 -29.10 -20.22
C SER A 260 -51.87 -28.56 -18.81
N ASP A 261 -52.78 -27.69 -18.41
CA ASP A 261 -52.97 -27.19 -17.06
C ASP A 261 -53.16 -28.35 -16.06
N HIS A 262 -52.14 -28.62 -15.26
CA HIS A 262 -52.29 -29.27 -13.96
C HIS A 262 -51.99 -28.22 -12.89
N GLU A 263 -53.05 -27.50 -12.52
CA GLU A 263 -53.10 -26.62 -11.34
C GLU A 263 -53.06 -27.50 -10.07
N SER A 264 -51.88 -28.07 -9.79
CA SER A 264 -51.61 -28.72 -8.52
C SER A 264 -51.44 -27.63 -7.48
N SER A 265 -52.53 -27.34 -6.78
CA SER A 265 -52.57 -26.54 -5.55
C SER A 265 -51.64 -27.17 -4.50
N MET A 266 -50.33 -26.93 -4.63
CA MET A 266 -49.37 -27.08 -3.56
C MET A 266 -49.67 -25.97 -2.56
N GLU A 267 -50.39 -26.36 -1.53
CA GLU A 267 -50.48 -25.66 -0.25
C GLU A 267 -49.05 -25.24 0.14
N TRP A 268 -48.76 -23.94 0.04
CA TRP A 268 -47.49 -23.36 0.45
C TRP A 268 -47.38 -23.53 1.97
N GLN A 269 -46.87 -24.67 2.40
CA GLN A 269 -46.40 -24.86 3.77
C GLN A 269 -45.37 -23.77 4.00
N SER A 270 -45.76 -22.80 4.81
CA SER A 270 -44.92 -21.67 5.19
C SER A 270 -43.57 -22.23 5.65
N PRO A 271 -42.44 -21.84 5.03
CA PRO A 271 -41.13 -22.36 5.40
C PRO A 271 -40.97 -22.18 6.90
N LEU A 272 -40.81 -23.30 7.61
CA LEU A 272 -40.61 -23.34 9.06
C LEU A 272 -39.63 -22.22 9.42
N GLN A 273 -40.11 -21.29 10.23
CA GLN A 273 -39.36 -20.16 10.77
C GLN A 273 -38.21 -20.74 11.60
N TYR A 274 -37.08 -21.04 10.96
CA TYR A 274 -35.88 -21.37 11.69
C TYR A 274 -35.51 -20.13 12.51
N PRO A 275 -35.29 -20.28 13.83
CA PRO A 275 -34.83 -19.18 14.67
C PRO A 275 -33.42 -18.81 14.22
N TYR A 276 -33.32 -17.90 13.26
CA TYR A 276 -32.06 -17.29 12.89
C TYR A 276 -31.63 -16.43 14.07
N ALA A 277 -30.71 -16.97 14.88
CA ALA A 277 -30.03 -16.21 15.91
C ALA A 277 -29.51 -14.92 15.26
N SER A 278 -29.93 -13.77 15.80
CA SER A 278 -29.51 -12.47 15.30
C SER A 278 -27.99 -12.39 15.37
N VAL A 279 -27.34 -12.23 14.21
CA VAL A 279 -25.88 -12.04 14.15
C VAL A 279 -25.56 -10.72 14.84
N ASP A 280 -24.76 -10.77 15.91
CA ASP A 280 -24.26 -9.55 16.56
C ASP A 280 -23.34 -8.81 15.57
N MET A 281 -23.67 -7.55 15.30
CA MET A 281 -22.91 -6.70 14.38
C MET A 281 -21.49 -6.47 14.85
N LYS A 282 -21.26 -6.42 16.17
CA LYS A 282 -19.93 -6.24 16.74
C LYS A 282 -19.08 -7.49 16.48
N ASP A 283 -19.60 -8.68 16.77
CA ASP A 283 -18.95 -9.95 16.45
C ASP A 283 -18.63 -10.08 14.95
N LEU A 284 -19.59 -9.74 14.08
CA LEU A 284 -19.36 -9.77 12.63
C LEU A 284 -18.20 -8.85 12.20
N ARG A 285 -18.17 -7.60 12.71
CA ARG A 285 -17.10 -6.63 12.45
C ARG A 285 -15.74 -7.16 12.89
N ASP A 286 -15.65 -7.69 14.10
CA ASP A 286 -14.39 -8.21 14.65
C ASP A 286 -13.89 -9.42 13.85
N ARG A 287 -14.79 -10.31 13.41
CA ARG A 287 -14.44 -11.44 12.52
C ARG A 287 -13.94 -11.00 11.15
N ILE A 288 -14.55 -9.96 10.56
CA ILE A 288 -14.08 -9.39 9.28
C ILE A 288 -12.67 -8.81 9.44
N GLN A 289 -12.46 -8.01 10.49
CA GLN A 289 -11.15 -7.41 10.75
C GLN A 289 -10.08 -8.48 10.96
N ASN A 290 -10.38 -9.54 11.72
CA ASN A 290 -9.47 -10.67 11.94
C ASN A 290 -9.15 -11.41 10.64
N CYS A 291 -10.14 -11.64 9.78
CA CYS A 291 -9.91 -12.25 8.47
C CYS A 291 -8.98 -11.41 7.58
N LEU A 292 -9.25 -10.09 7.49
CA LEU A 292 -8.43 -9.17 6.70
C LEU A 292 -7.00 -9.06 7.24
N ASN A 293 -6.83 -9.02 8.56
CA ASN A 293 -5.52 -8.99 9.21
C ASN A 293 -4.76 -10.29 8.94
N THR A 294 -5.41 -11.45 9.11
CA THR A 294 -4.80 -12.76 8.83
C THR A 294 -4.36 -12.87 7.38
N LEU A 295 -5.21 -12.46 6.44
CA LEU A 295 -4.87 -12.43 5.02
C LEU A 295 -3.69 -11.49 4.73
N THR A 296 -3.69 -10.29 5.33
CA THR A 296 -2.59 -9.33 5.20
C THR A 296 -1.28 -9.94 5.70
N THR A 297 -1.27 -10.59 6.87
CA THR A 297 -0.09 -11.26 7.42
C THR A 297 0.44 -12.34 6.50
N VAL A 298 -0.42 -13.17 5.91
CA VAL A 298 0.02 -14.23 4.98
C VAL A 298 0.64 -13.65 3.73
N VAL A 299 0.04 -12.62 3.14
CA VAL A 299 0.62 -11.93 1.97
C VAL A 299 1.95 -11.28 2.32
N MET A 300 2.05 -10.63 3.48
CA MET A 300 3.29 -10.03 3.97
C MET A 300 4.40 -11.07 4.18
N LEU A 301 4.08 -12.23 4.74
CA LEU A 301 5.03 -13.34 4.87
C LEU A 301 5.52 -13.83 3.52
N GLN A 302 4.62 -13.93 2.52
CA GLN A 302 4.99 -14.28 1.15
C GLN A 302 5.99 -13.27 0.57
N PHE A 303 5.76 -11.98 0.78
CA PHE A 303 6.70 -10.95 0.36
C PHE A 303 8.05 -11.07 1.07
N ASN A 304 8.05 -11.19 2.39
CA ASN A 304 9.27 -11.16 3.18
C ASN A 304 10.15 -12.40 2.98
N ASN A 305 9.54 -13.58 2.84
CA ASN A 305 10.27 -14.85 2.76
C ASN A 305 10.66 -15.23 1.34
N GLU A 306 9.82 -14.92 0.35
CA GLU A 306 10.00 -15.40 -1.02
C GLU A 306 10.29 -14.26 -2.00
N ILE A 307 9.47 -13.21 -2.03
CA ILE A 307 9.55 -12.21 -3.10
C ILE A 307 10.74 -11.26 -2.89
N MET A 308 10.78 -10.56 -1.74
CA MET A 308 11.75 -9.51 -1.46
C MET A 308 13.21 -9.99 -1.49
N PRO A 309 13.58 -11.17 -0.93
CA PRO A 309 14.96 -11.65 -1.00
C PRO A 309 15.48 -11.85 -2.43
N HIS A 310 14.60 -12.17 -3.38
CA HIS A 310 14.95 -12.32 -4.79
C HIS A 310 14.86 -10.98 -5.54
N PHE A 311 13.83 -10.19 -5.27
CA PHE A 311 13.66 -8.85 -5.85
C PHE A 311 14.86 -7.95 -5.55
N LYS A 312 15.35 -7.94 -4.30
CA LYS A 312 16.52 -7.15 -3.90
C LYS A 312 17.81 -7.50 -4.66
N LYS A 313 17.85 -8.68 -5.30
CA LYS A 313 19.02 -9.16 -6.06
C LYS A 313 18.95 -8.80 -7.54
N THR A 314 17.83 -8.30 -8.04
CA THR A 314 17.68 -7.92 -9.45
C THR A 314 18.54 -6.70 -9.77
N GLU A 315 18.95 -6.58 -11.03
CA GLU A 315 19.80 -5.47 -11.47
C GLU A 315 18.99 -4.15 -11.53
N GLU A 316 17.71 -4.23 -11.84
CA GLU A 316 16.79 -3.09 -11.87
C GLU A 316 16.69 -2.47 -10.47
N PHE A 317 16.48 -3.28 -9.43
CA PHE A 317 16.39 -2.78 -8.06
C PHE A 317 17.72 -2.20 -7.57
N LYS A 318 18.85 -2.86 -7.83
CA LYS A 318 20.18 -2.34 -7.47
C LYS A 318 20.46 -1.00 -8.15
N THR A 319 20.16 -0.89 -9.44
CA THR A 319 20.34 0.33 -10.22
C THR A 319 19.48 1.46 -9.65
N PHE A 320 18.22 1.16 -9.33
CA PHE A 320 17.32 2.09 -8.65
C PHE A 320 17.88 2.57 -7.31
N ILE A 321 18.35 1.67 -6.44
CA ILE A 321 18.92 2.05 -5.15
C ILE A 321 20.16 2.95 -5.31
N ILE A 322 21.04 2.66 -6.27
CA ILE A 322 22.20 3.50 -6.56
C ILE A 322 21.75 4.88 -7.06
N ALA A 323 20.78 4.93 -7.97
CA ALA A 323 20.22 6.18 -8.48
C ALA A 323 19.62 7.02 -7.35
N LYS A 324 18.81 6.41 -6.47
CA LYS A 324 18.24 7.08 -5.29
C LYS A 324 19.29 7.52 -4.29
N LEU A 325 20.36 6.74 -4.09
CA LEU A 325 21.47 7.15 -3.23
C LEU A 325 22.17 8.40 -3.78
N ILE A 326 22.40 8.47 -5.09
CA ILE A 326 22.98 9.64 -5.76
C ILE A 326 22.01 10.84 -5.67
N GLU A 327 20.71 10.61 -5.87
CA GLU A 327 19.67 11.64 -5.76
C GLU A 327 19.63 12.24 -4.35
N LEU A 328 19.53 11.38 -3.32
CA LEU A 328 19.47 11.80 -1.92
C LEU A 328 20.77 12.47 -1.45
N SER A 329 21.94 11.96 -1.87
CA SER A 329 23.22 12.60 -1.57
C SER A 329 23.40 13.92 -2.29
N SER A 330 22.77 14.12 -3.45
CA SER A 330 22.73 15.42 -4.13
C SER A 330 21.80 16.41 -3.43
N GLN A 331 20.68 15.92 -2.89
CA GLN A 331 19.75 16.74 -2.09
C GLN A 331 20.37 17.19 -0.76
N GLU A 332 21.04 16.28 -0.04
CA GLU A 332 21.75 16.62 1.20
C GLU A 332 23.08 17.34 0.95
N GLY A 333 23.72 17.08 -0.20
CA GLY A 333 24.86 17.82 -0.73
C GLY A 333 24.52 19.26 -1.15
N GLY A 334 23.24 19.61 -1.14
CA GLY A 334 22.70 20.98 -1.16
C GLY A 334 23.04 21.78 0.10
N CYS A 335 24.31 21.79 0.51
CA CYS A 335 24.92 22.69 1.49
C CYS A 335 24.99 24.16 0.95
N GLY A 336 24.03 24.55 0.11
CA GLY A 336 24.02 25.81 -0.64
C GLY A 336 23.19 26.94 -0.02
N VAL A 337 22.19 26.68 0.83
CA VAL A 337 21.28 27.78 1.27
C VAL A 337 21.09 27.88 2.79
N ASN A 338 21.32 26.78 3.52
CA ASN A 338 21.10 26.73 4.98
C ASN A 338 22.32 26.31 5.80
N THR A 339 23.49 26.11 5.19
CA THR A 339 24.66 25.65 5.95
C THR A 339 25.09 26.71 6.95
N ARG A 340 25.06 26.35 8.23
CA ARG A 340 25.52 27.24 9.28
C ARG A 340 27.04 27.35 9.20
N ILE A 341 27.54 28.58 9.31
CA ILE A 341 28.98 28.84 9.35
C ILE A 341 29.61 28.04 10.50
N GLU A 342 28.90 27.90 11.63
CA GLU A 342 29.33 27.11 12.78
C GLU A 342 29.68 25.66 12.42
N ASP A 343 28.82 24.97 11.68
CA ASP A 343 29.02 23.58 11.31
C ASP A 343 30.26 23.41 10.43
N ILE A 344 30.42 24.31 9.44
CA ILE A 344 31.57 24.32 8.54
C ILE A 344 32.87 24.60 9.30
N LEU A 345 32.86 25.58 10.22
CA LEU A 345 34.04 25.90 11.02
C LEU A 345 34.43 24.74 11.94
N ASN A 346 33.46 24.10 12.58
CA ASN A 346 33.72 22.94 13.45
C ASN A 346 34.30 21.76 12.65
N GLN A 347 33.72 21.44 11.49
CA GLN A 347 34.20 20.37 10.60
C GLN A 347 35.63 20.60 10.08
N ASN A 348 36.06 21.86 9.98
CA ASN A 348 37.38 22.23 9.43
C ASN A 348 38.41 22.59 10.50
N GLU A 349 38.17 22.23 11.76
CA GLU A 349 39.04 22.53 12.92
C GLU A 349 39.26 24.04 13.14
N LEU A 350 38.24 24.84 12.80
CA LEU A 350 38.22 26.31 12.93
C LEU A 350 37.22 26.78 13.99
N SER A 351 36.88 25.90 14.95
CA SER A 351 35.91 26.15 16.02
C SER A 351 36.25 27.38 16.87
N GLU A 352 37.52 27.78 16.94
CA GLU A 352 37.98 29.00 17.63
C GLU A 352 37.34 30.29 17.10
N TYR A 353 36.85 30.31 15.85
CA TYR A 353 36.21 31.49 15.25
C TYR A 353 34.69 31.51 15.37
N VAL A 354 34.04 30.41 15.78
CA VAL A 354 32.56 30.30 15.83
C VAL A 354 31.93 31.43 16.63
N LYS A 355 32.50 31.76 17.80
CA LYS A 355 32.04 32.85 18.65
C LYS A 355 32.12 34.22 17.95
N THR A 356 33.14 34.43 17.13
CA THR A 356 33.35 35.70 16.43
C THR A 356 32.36 35.89 15.30
N PHE A 357 32.12 34.84 14.48
CA PHE A 357 31.07 34.87 13.46
C PHE A 357 29.68 35.06 14.08
N SER A 358 29.38 34.33 15.17
CA SER A 358 28.11 34.47 15.90
C SER A 358 27.91 35.88 16.48
N LYS A 359 28.96 36.48 17.07
CA LYS A 359 28.92 37.87 17.57
C LYS A 359 28.60 38.88 16.47
N MET A 360 29.03 38.63 15.24
CA MET A 360 28.71 39.46 14.07
C MET A 360 27.37 39.10 13.41
N LYS A 361 26.59 38.17 13.98
CA LYS A 361 25.33 37.65 13.42
C LYS A 361 25.50 37.03 12.03
N LEU A 362 26.69 36.49 11.76
CA LEU A 362 27.00 35.72 10.57
C LEU A 362 26.70 34.25 10.89
N ILE A 363 25.51 33.81 10.51
CA ILE A 363 24.98 32.48 10.78
C ILE A 363 25.15 31.58 9.55
N ARG A 364 25.07 32.12 8.33
CA ARG A 364 24.98 31.37 7.07
C ARG A 364 26.09 31.76 6.09
N MET A 365 26.56 30.80 5.30
CA MET A 365 27.61 31.03 4.29
C MET A 365 27.27 32.13 3.28
N GLU A 366 26.01 32.25 2.89
CA GLU A 366 25.51 33.33 2.01
C GLU A 366 25.88 34.73 2.53
N GLN A 367 25.97 34.93 3.85
CA GLN A 367 26.29 36.23 4.46
C GLN A 367 27.78 36.59 4.35
N ILE A 368 28.64 35.61 4.05
CA ILE A 368 30.10 35.78 3.92
C ILE A 368 30.61 35.44 2.52
N LYS A 369 29.71 35.22 1.56
CA LYS A 369 30.06 34.80 0.20
C LYS A 369 30.98 35.77 -0.55
N ASP A 370 30.87 37.06 -0.21
CA ASP A 370 31.63 38.16 -0.81
C ASP A 370 32.80 38.63 0.07
N PHE A 371 33.12 37.91 1.16
CA PHE A 371 34.22 38.31 2.05
C PHE A 371 35.57 37.99 1.42
N THR A 372 36.44 39.00 1.38
CA THR A 372 37.83 38.84 0.97
C THR A 372 38.72 38.40 2.15
N SER A 373 39.96 37.97 1.87
CA SER A 373 40.93 37.67 2.94
C SER A 373 41.19 38.88 3.86
N ASN A 374 41.06 40.11 3.33
CA ASN A 374 41.16 41.33 4.12
C ASN A 374 39.95 41.52 5.04
N ASP A 375 38.72 41.25 4.56
CA ASP A 375 37.52 41.30 5.40
C ASP A 375 37.60 40.29 6.56
N LEU A 376 38.07 39.07 6.27
CA LEU A 376 38.26 38.04 7.30
C LEU A 376 39.34 38.43 8.32
N ARG A 377 40.38 39.15 7.90
CA ARG A 377 41.44 39.63 8.79
C ARG A 377 40.98 40.82 9.64
N GLU A 378 40.38 41.82 9.02
CA GLU A 378 40.07 43.11 9.67
C GLU A 378 38.73 43.10 10.41
N LYS A 379 37.68 42.48 9.84
CA LYS A 379 36.33 42.46 10.43
C LYS A 379 36.14 41.28 11.37
N ILE A 380 36.57 40.08 10.96
CA ILE A 380 36.42 38.85 11.74
C ILE A 380 37.60 38.61 12.69
N GLY A 381 38.76 39.21 12.44
CA GLY A 381 39.93 39.08 13.32
C GLY A 381 40.70 37.76 13.16
N VAL A 382 40.61 37.10 12.01
CA VAL A 382 41.36 35.87 11.71
C VAL A 382 42.84 36.24 11.45
N LYS A 383 43.71 36.02 12.44
CA LYS A 383 45.14 36.40 12.36
C LYS A 383 46.03 35.35 11.67
N LYS A 384 45.70 34.06 11.81
CA LYS A 384 46.50 32.96 11.28
C LYS A 384 46.31 32.86 9.77
N VAL A 385 47.40 33.01 9.00
CA VAL A 385 47.37 32.96 7.52
C VAL A 385 46.80 31.64 7.00
N GLY A 386 47.14 30.52 7.64
CA GLY A 386 46.59 29.20 7.26
C GLY A 386 45.07 29.11 7.43
N HIS A 387 44.52 29.73 8.48
CA HIS A 387 43.08 29.72 8.75
C HIS A 387 42.33 30.65 7.79
N LEU A 388 42.90 31.82 7.48
CA LEU A 388 42.38 32.71 6.43
C LEU A 388 42.22 31.97 5.09
N LYS A 389 43.27 31.31 4.62
CA LYS A 389 43.24 30.55 3.36
C LYS A 389 42.23 29.40 3.41
N ARG A 390 42.08 28.73 4.55
CA ARG A 390 41.11 27.63 4.73
C ARG A 390 39.67 28.16 4.64
N ILE A 391 39.35 29.27 5.30
CA ILE A 391 38.02 29.91 5.23
C ILE A 391 37.74 30.44 3.82
N GLU A 392 38.70 31.11 3.19
CA GLU A 392 38.57 31.63 1.81
C GLU A 392 38.31 30.51 0.80
N ARG A 393 38.98 29.36 0.96
CA ARG A 393 38.71 28.17 0.17
C ARG A 393 37.29 27.65 0.38
N LEU A 394 36.81 27.59 1.62
CA LEU A 394 35.44 27.16 1.93
C LEU A 394 34.38 28.09 1.31
N ILE A 395 34.62 29.41 1.35
CA ILE A 395 33.77 30.41 0.67
C ILE A 395 33.79 30.19 -0.85
N SER A 396 34.97 29.97 -1.43
CA SER A 396 35.12 29.73 -2.87
C SER A 396 34.43 28.44 -3.31
N GLU A 397 34.57 27.36 -2.53
CA GLU A 397 33.90 26.08 -2.76
C GLU A 397 32.37 26.21 -2.62
N TYR A 398 31.88 27.06 -1.72
CA TYR A 398 30.46 27.38 -1.62
C TYR A 398 29.97 28.15 -2.86
N ASN A 399 30.70 29.16 -3.31
CA ASN A 399 30.36 29.97 -4.49
C ASN A 399 30.44 29.19 -5.81
N ALA A 400 31.29 28.17 -5.89
CA ALA A 400 31.44 27.33 -7.08
C ALA A 400 30.29 26.31 -7.25
N ARG A 401 29.44 26.11 -6.24
CA ARG A 401 28.30 25.20 -6.34
C ARG A 401 27.23 25.81 -7.26
N PRO A 402 26.80 25.10 -8.32
CA PRO A 402 25.74 25.60 -9.17
C PRO A 402 24.47 25.75 -8.33
N ILE A 403 23.91 26.97 -8.32
CA ILE A 403 22.57 27.21 -7.78
C ILE A 403 21.62 26.52 -8.75
N LEU A 404 21.24 25.29 -8.44
CA LEU A 404 20.11 24.63 -9.09
C LEU A 404 18.86 25.43 -8.66
N LYS A 405 18.44 26.33 -9.54
CA LYS A 405 17.23 27.14 -9.37
C LYS A 405 15.98 26.32 -9.66
#